data_AF-A0A2M7SVM8-F1
#
_entry.id   AF-A0A2M7SVM8-F1
#
_cell.length_a   1.000
_cell.length_b   1.000
_cell.length_c   1.000
_cell.angle_alpha   90.00
_cell.angle_beta   90.00
_cell.angle_gamma   90.00
#
_symmetry.space_group_name_H-M   'P 1'
#
loop_
_entity.id
_entity.type
_entity.pdbx_description
1 polymer ?
#
loop_
_entity_poly.entity_id
_entity_poly.type
_entity_poly.pdbx_seq_one_letter_code
_entity_poly.pdbx_strand_id
1 'polypeptide(L)'
;MLYRLGIKDTDLVSFNVVVKQTNLYIRAQHNLKDKAFKSLLKHRRSLEGYIQHHPLFLTTLEPYPAEQNAPAIIKEMTTASKIAGTG
;
A
#
# COMPACT_ATOMS: atom_id res chain seq x y z
N MET A 1 0.29 -31.16 -0.62
CA MET A 1 0.88 -30.35 0.47
C MET A 1 -0.18 -29.38 0.96
N LEU A 2 -0.69 -29.60 2.17
CA LEU A 2 -1.98 -29.11 2.65
C LEU A 2 -1.84 -27.75 3.37
N TYR A 3 -1.41 -26.69 2.66
CA TYR A 3 -0.99 -25.41 3.27
C TYR A 3 -2.11 -24.61 3.96
N ARG A 4 -3.40 -24.82 3.62
CA ARG A 4 -4.53 -23.97 4.10
C ARG A 4 -5.58 -24.69 4.95
N LEU A 5 -5.48 -26.00 5.14
CA LEU A 5 -6.52 -26.80 5.80
C LEU A 5 -6.46 -26.77 7.34
N GLY A 6 -5.45 -26.12 7.93
CA GLY A 6 -5.30 -25.93 9.38
C GLY A 6 -5.69 -24.55 9.90
N ILE A 7 -5.98 -23.58 9.02
CA ILE A 7 -6.47 -22.26 9.45
C ILE A 7 -7.98 -22.42 9.65
N LYS A 8 -8.40 -22.74 10.87
CA LYS A 8 -9.81 -22.55 11.22
C LYS A 8 -10.06 -21.06 11.16
N ASP A 9 -11.11 -20.65 10.46
CA ASP A 9 -11.48 -19.22 10.30
C ASP A 9 -11.66 -18.50 11.66
N THR A 10 -11.82 -19.30 12.72
CA THR A 10 -11.89 -18.94 14.14
C THR A 10 -10.58 -18.41 14.74
N ASP A 11 -9.42 -18.68 14.13
CA ASP A 11 -8.10 -18.28 14.67
C ASP A 11 -7.62 -16.93 14.13
N LEU A 12 -8.42 -16.26 13.29
CA LEU A 12 -8.10 -14.96 12.72
C LEU A 12 -8.91 -13.85 13.39
N VAL A 13 -8.20 -12.86 13.93
CA VAL A 13 -8.82 -11.61 14.36
C VAL A 13 -8.95 -10.65 13.19
N SER A 14 -10.10 -9.99 13.11
CA SER A 14 -10.40 -9.01 12.06
C SER A 14 -10.37 -7.60 12.65
N PHE A 15 -9.73 -6.66 11.97
CA PHE A 15 -9.66 -5.27 12.40
C PHE A 15 -9.58 -4.30 11.22
N ASN A 16 -10.06 -3.09 11.46
CA ASN A 16 -10.03 -1.99 10.50
C ASN A 16 -8.92 -0.99 10.84
N VAL A 17 -8.25 -0.48 9.81
CA VAL A 17 -7.31 0.64 9.90
C VAL A 17 -7.72 1.70 8.88
N VAL A 18 -8.12 2.87 9.37
CA VAL A 18 -8.59 3.98 8.55
C VAL A 18 -7.70 5.19 8.77
N VAL A 19 -7.16 5.76 7.69
CA VAL A 19 -6.42 7.02 7.68
C VAL A 19 -6.83 7.84 6.46
N LYS A 20 -7.51 8.98 6.70
CA LYS A 20 -8.11 9.82 5.66
C LYS A 20 -8.96 8.95 4.71
N GLN A 21 -8.58 8.87 3.43
CA GLN A 21 -9.28 8.08 2.41
C GLN A 21 -8.90 6.59 2.43
N THR A 22 -7.78 6.20 3.03
CA THR A 22 -7.34 4.80 3.01
C THR A 22 -8.06 4.00 4.10
N ASN A 23 -8.81 2.98 3.68
CA ASN A 23 -9.54 2.07 4.56
C ASN A 23 -9.09 0.63 4.29
N LEU A 24 -8.47 0.00 5.29
CA LEU A 24 -7.98 -1.38 5.22
C LEU A 24 -8.76 -2.27 6.18
N TYR A 25 -9.37 -3.33 5.65
CA TYR A 25 -9.90 -4.45 6.42
C TYR A 25 -8.88 -5.59 6.42
N ILE A 26 -8.35 -5.94 7.60
CA ILE A 26 -7.25 -6.91 7.75
C ILE A 26 -7.72 -8.06 8.63
N ARG A 27 -7.42 -9.29 8.19
CA ARG A 27 -7.57 -10.53 8.97
C ARG A 27 -6.19 -11.13 9.22
N ALA A 28 -5.83 -11.37 10.48
CA ALA A 28 -4.53 -11.90 10.87
C ALA A 28 -4.64 -12.78 12.13
N GLN A 29 -3.63 -13.62 12.40
CA GLN A 29 -3.60 -14.48 13.59
C GLN A 29 -3.56 -13.68 14.91
N HIS A 30 -3.03 -12.46 14.87
CA HIS A 30 -2.97 -11.57 16.02
C HIS A 30 -3.44 -10.17 15.64
N ASN A 31 -3.86 -9.39 16.62
CA ASN A 31 -4.25 -8.02 16.39
C ASN A 31 -3.01 -7.17 16.10
N LEU A 32 -2.82 -6.80 14.84
CA LEU A 32 -1.69 -5.99 14.37
C LEU A 32 -2.12 -4.56 14.04
N LYS A 33 -3.28 -4.10 14.53
CA LYS A 33 -3.88 -2.79 14.20
C LYS A 33 -2.88 -1.64 14.32
N ASP A 34 -2.13 -1.56 15.42
CA ASP A 34 -1.16 -0.47 15.62
C ASP A 34 0.03 -0.54 14.67
N LYS A 35 0.51 -1.75 14.35
CA LYS A 35 1.60 -1.95 13.38
C LYS A 35 1.13 -1.58 11.98
N ALA A 36 -0.07 -2.01 11.61
CA ALA A 36 -0.69 -1.68 10.34
C ALA A 36 -0.95 -0.17 10.22
N PHE A 37 -1.43 0.48 11.28
CA PHE A 37 -1.62 1.94 11.34
C PHE A 37 -0.31 2.70 11.16
N LYS A 38 0.75 2.34 11.88
CA LYS A 38 2.08 2.97 11.75
C LYS A 38 2.66 2.78 10.35
N SER A 39 2.51 1.58 9.79
CA SER A 39 2.94 1.29 8.42
C SER A 39 2.17 2.12 7.40
N LEU A 40 0.84 2.18 7.52
CA LEU A 40 -0.02 2.97 6.64
C LEU A 40 0.37 4.46 6.67
N LEU A 41 0.57 5.03 7.87
CA LEU A 41 1.03 6.40 8.00
C LEU A 41 2.39 6.65 7.35
N LYS A 42 3.35 5.72 7.51
CA LYS A 42 4.68 5.82 6.90
C LYS A 42 4.58 5.92 5.38
N HIS A 43 3.90 4.95 4.76
CA HIS A 43 3.77 4.89 3.30
C HIS A 43 2.98 6.07 2.75
N ARG A 44 1.90 6.45 3.44
CA ARG A 44 1.10 7.60 3.05
C ARG A 44 1.88 8.90 3.09
N ARG A 45 2.69 9.14 4.13
CA ARG A 45 3.55 10.33 4.21
C ARG A 45 4.57 10.38 3.08
N SER A 46 5.20 9.24 2.75
CA SER A 46 6.10 9.16 1.59
C SER A 46 5.40 9.48 0.28
N LEU A 47 4.17 8.97 0.09
CA LEU A 47 3.38 9.20 -1.11
C LEU A 47 2.91 10.65 -1.23
N GLU A 48 2.29 11.20 -0.18
CA GLU A 48 1.85 12.60 -0.14
C GLU A 48 3.03 13.55 -0.34
N GLY A 49 4.17 13.29 0.31
CA GLY A 49 5.38 14.08 0.13
C GLY A 49 5.94 14.02 -1.29
N TYR A 50 5.90 12.86 -1.95
CA TYR A 50 6.33 12.75 -3.35
C TYR A 50 5.38 13.52 -4.28
N ILE A 51 4.07 13.37 -4.11
CA ILE A 51 3.06 14.08 -4.92
C ILE A 51 3.20 15.60 -4.80
N GLN A 52 3.55 16.12 -3.61
CA GLN A 52 3.77 17.56 -3.41
C GLN A 52 4.89 18.11 -4.30
N HIS A 53 5.95 17.34 -4.52
CA HIS A 53 7.08 17.74 -5.36
C HIS A 53 6.87 17.36 -6.84
N HIS A 54 6.02 16.35 -7.11
CA HIS A 54 5.74 15.82 -8.43
C HIS A 54 4.22 15.74 -8.68
N PRO A 55 3.51 16.87 -8.81
CA PRO A 55 2.05 16.88 -8.88
C PRO A 55 1.48 16.08 -10.07
N LEU A 56 2.22 16.00 -11.17
CA LEU A 56 1.85 15.20 -12.35
C LEU A 56 1.75 13.70 -12.05
N PHE A 57 2.46 13.20 -11.04
CA PHE A 57 2.39 11.80 -10.62
C PHE A 57 0.97 11.39 -10.20
N LEU A 58 0.17 12.34 -9.69
CA LEU A 58 -1.19 12.06 -9.23
C LEU A 58 -2.21 11.96 -10.38
N THR A 59 -1.96 12.64 -11.50
CA THR A 59 -2.98 12.87 -12.55
C THR A 59 -2.64 12.22 -13.88
N THR A 60 -1.41 11.72 -14.05
CA THR A 60 -1.02 11.02 -15.28
C THR A 60 -1.85 9.76 -15.47
N LEU A 61 -2.19 9.47 -16.73
CA LEU A 61 -2.83 8.22 -17.15
C LEU A 61 -1.87 7.32 -17.91
N GLU A 62 -0.65 7.81 -18.15
CA GLU A 62 0.44 7.10 -18.81
C GLU A 62 1.54 6.78 -17.79
N PRO A 63 2.34 5.71 -18.01
CA PRO A 63 3.41 5.32 -17.11
C PRO A 63 4.34 6.47 -16.73
N TYR A 64 4.43 6.74 -15.43
CA TYR A 64 5.29 7.80 -14.91
C TYR A 64 6.73 7.33 -14.68
N PRO A 65 7.76 8.00 -15.24
CA PRO A 65 9.15 7.67 -14.97
C PRO A 65 9.59 8.26 -13.61
N ALA A 66 9.45 7.49 -12.53
CA ALA A 66 9.94 7.92 -11.21
C ALA A 66 11.47 8.06 -11.17
N GLU A 67 11.93 9.04 -10.40
CA GLU A 67 13.35 9.30 -10.18
C GLU A 67 14.04 8.17 -9.43
N GLN A 68 15.36 8.02 -9.62
CA GLN A 68 16.14 6.98 -8.96
C GLN A 68 16.11 7.10 -7.42
N ASN A 69 15.88 8.30 -6.87
CA ASN A 69 15.80 8.54 -5.43
C ASN A 69 14.35 8.52 -4.89
N ALA A 70 13.37 8.17 -5.72
CA ALA A 70 11.98 8.10 -5.28
C ALA A 70 11.78 7.06 -4.15
N PRO A 71 10.80 7.29 -3.25
CA PRO A 71 10.45 6.33 -2.21
C PRO A 71 10.12 4.95 -2.78
N ALA A 72 10.39 3.89 -2.02
CA ALA A 72 10.18 2.50 -2.47
C ALA A 72 8.75 2.25 -3.00
N ILE A 73 7.72 2.76 -2.30
CA ILE A 73 6.32 2.64 -2.75
C ILE A 73 6.08 3.27 -4.12
N ILE A 74 6.72 4.41 -4.43
CA ILE A 74 6.59 5.08 -5.73
C ILE A 74 7.25 4.26 -6.82
N LYS A 75 8.42 3.68 -6.53
CA LYS A 75 9.12 2.80 -7.47
C LYS A 75 8.32 1.54 -7.78
N GLU A 76 7.70 0.94 -6.77
CA GLU A 76 6.82 -0.21 -6.95
C GLU A 76 5.60 0.15 -7.80
N MET A 77 4.92 1.27 -7.49
CA MET A 77 3.78 1.76 -8.28
C MET A 77 4.16 2.00 -9.74
N THR A 78 5.24 2.74 -10.00
CA THR A 78 5.69 3.05 -11.37
C THR A 78 6.14 1.82 -12.15
N THR A 79 6.75 0.83 -11.48
CA THR A 79 7.11 -0.44 -12.13
C THR A 79 5.86 -1.19 -12.57
N ALA A 80 4.84 -1.27 -11.72
CA ALA A 80 3.57 -1.89 -12.06
C ALA A 80 2.83 -1.12 -13.16
N SER A 81 2.73 0.21 -13.05
CA SER A 81 2.15 1.12 -14.04
C SER A 81 2.81 0.95 -15.42
N LYS A 82 4.15 0.83 -15.47
CA LYS A 82 4.90 0.59 -16.72
C LYS A 82 4.58 -0.75 -17.37
N ILE A 83 4.40 -1.81 -16.58
CA ILE A 83 4.02 -3.14 -17.10
C ILE A 83 2.58 -3.11 -17.63
N ALA A 84 1.68 -2.42 -16.92
CA ALA A 84 0.27 -2.33 -17.28
C ALA A 84 -0.03 -1.30 -18.39
N GLY A 85 0.91 -0.40 -18.68
CA GLY A 85 0.69 0.71 -19.62
C GLY A 85 -0.32 1.74 -19.10
N THR A 86 -0.30 2.00 -17.79
CA THR A 86 -1.24 2.90 -17.12
C THR A 86 -0.49 3.91 -16.25
N GLY A 87 -1.18 4.96 -15.80
CA GLY A 87 -0.69 5.94 -14.83
C GLY A 87 -0.76 5.40 -13.41
#